data_AF-A0A7J4N2S4-F1
#
_entry.id   AF-A0A7J4N2S4-F1
#
_cell.length_a   1.000
_cell.length_b   1.000
_cell.length_c   1.000
_cell.angle_alpha   90.00
_cell.angle_beta   90.00
_cell.angle_gamma   90.00
#
_symmetry.space_group_name_H-M   'P 1'
#
loop_
_entity.id
_entity.type
_entity.pdbx_description
1 polymer ?
#
loop_
_entity_poly.entity_id
_entity_poly.type
_entity_poly.pdbx_seq_one_letter_code
_entity_poly.pdbx_strand_id
1 'polypeptide(L)'
;MVVKSATKKKLMDLGIEEEYAHKLADDRKWDDVKGLSPGQIAQICGIDSGTSQRIHDVMASSVKSSRASAASTEKTIVRRRTVSRARRTKKSLPLQDYDYETKMKQLFRDVDSDDEMFIQLKKAAEESGSNLTPRMIDQLVQGLRSRGEKKVTAAKAKKIINSASNFYNDAKAVPHEAVGITTAQSIGEPGTQMTMRTFHYAGVATVNVTQGLPRIIEIVDARKVPQTPTMIIYMDEKNSKGKPLRTNEKLVRDLAASIETTTAIDIATIDVDVAQRNILLQLNNKNM
;
A
#
# COMPACT_ATOMS: atom_id res chain seq x y z
N MET A 1 -8.57 31.86 15.59
CA MET A 1 -7.94 32.37 16.83
C MET A 1 -7.21 31.22 17.55
N VAL A 2 -6.12 30.68 16.98
CA VAL A 2 -5.51 29.37 17.38
C VAL A 2 -4.10 29.52 17.98
N VAL A 3 -3.67 30.74 18.30
CA VAL A 3 -2.29 30.99 18.79
C VAL A 3 -2.15 30.76 20.31
N LYS A 4 -3.27 30.75 21.06
CA LYS A 4 -3.28 30.74 22.54
C LYS A 4 -2.61 29.53 23.19
N SER A 5 -2.59 28.36 22.52
CA SER A 5 -2.01 27.14 23.09
C SER A 5 -0.51 26.98 22.81
N ALA A 6 -0.01 27.47 21.67
CA ALA A 6 1.37 27.20 21.23
C ALA A 6 2.41 28.03 22.01
N THR A 7 2.13 29.30 22.26
CA THR A 7 3.00 30.19 23.05
C THR A 7 3.00 29.83 24.52
N LYS A 8 1.81 29.60 25.10
CA LYS A 8 1.64 29.13 26.48
C LYS A 8 2.42 27.83 26.73
N LYS A 9 2.25 26.83 25.85
CA LYS A 9 2.95 25.54 25.96
C LYS A 9 4.47 25.70 25.90
N LYS A 10 4.97 26.57 25.00
CA LYS A 10 6.40 26.81 24.84
C LYS A 10 7.03 27.53 26.05
N LEU A 11 6.29 28.40 26.73
CA LEU A 11 6.73 29.04 27.98
C LEU A 11 6.77 28.03 29.14
N MET A 12 5.78 27.13 29.21
CA MET A 12 5.76 26.03 30.18
C MET A 12 6.91 25.03 29.97
N ASP A 13 7.19 24.68 28.71
CA ASP A 13 8.31 23.79 28.35
C ASP A 13 9.68 24.38 28.74
N LEU A 14 9.76 25.70 28.91
CA LEU A 14 10.96 26.42 29.38
C LEU A 14 11.03 26.53 30.91
N GLY A 15 10.07 25.97 31.64
CA GLY A 15 10.05 25.94 33.11
C GLY A 15 9.48 27.20 33.76
N ILE A 16 8.71 28.02 33.04
CA ILE A 16 7.98 29.16 33.60
C ILE A 16 6.66 28.65 34.19
N GLU A 17 6.32 29.09 35.42
CA GLU A 17 5.07 28.69 36.08
C GLU A 17 3.83 29.02 35.24
N GLU A 18 2.82 28.16 35.32
CA GLU A 18 1.62 28.21 34.48
C GLU A 18 0.87 29.55 34.58
N GLU A 19 0.85 30.17 35.76
CA GLU A 19 0.19 31.46 35.98
C GLU A 19 0.85 32.60 35.21
N TYR A 20 2.19 32.64 35.16
CA TYR A 20 2.94 33.65 34.40
C TYR A 20 2.92 33.35 32.90
N ALA A 21 3.00 32.07 32.53
CA ALA A 21 2.91 31.64 31.14
C ALA A 21 1.55 31.99 30.51
N HIS A 22 0.46 31.92 31.27
CA HIS A 22 -0.87 32.34 30.80
C HIS A 22 -0.94 33.86 30.58
N LYS A 23 -0.45 34.66 31.53
CA LYS A 23 -0.46 36.14 31.44
C LYS A 23 0.43 36.67 30.31
N LEU A 24 1.58 36.02 30.07
CA LEU A 24 2.50 36.41 28.98
C LEU A 24 2.02 35.98 27.60
N ALA A 25 1.22 34.91 27.52
CA ALA A 25 0.70 34.37 26.27
C ALA A 25 -0.65 34.98 25.85
N ASP A 26 -1.27 35.84 26.67
CA ASP A 26 -2.58 36.42 26.36
C ASP A 26 -2.48 37.36 25.15
N ASP A 27 -3.05 36.90 24.04
CA ASP A 27 -3.08 37.52 22.71
C ASP A 27 -1.72 37.94 22.08
N ARG A 28 -0.59 37.35 22.53
CA ARG A 28 0.77 37.63 21.98
C ARG A 28 1.38 36.41 21.27
N LYS A 29 2.10 36.65 20.16
CA LYS A 29 2.90 35.61 19.48
C LYS A 29 4.24 35.42 20.19
N TRP A 30 4.86 34.26 19.98
CA TRP A 30 6.16 33.91 20.60
C TRP A 30 7.23 34.98 20.36
N ASP A 31 7.28 35.53 19.15
CA ASP A 31 8.27 36.55 18.78
C ASP A 31 8.05 37.88 19.51
N ASP A 32 6.79 38.21 19.82
CA ASP A 32 6.43 39.41 20.58
C ASP A 32 6.79 39.24 22.07
N VAL A 33 6.55 38.05 22.63
CA VAL A 33 6.90 37.73 24.02
C VAL A 33 8.42 37.72 24.20
N LYS A 34 9.17 37.26 23.19
CA LYS A 34 10.64 37.22 23.18
C LYS A 34 11.30 38.61 23.22
N GLY A 35 10.62 39.65 22.71
CA GLY A 35 11.14 41.01 22.66
C GLY A 35 10.89 41.86 23.92
N LEU A 36 10.21 41.31 24.94
CA LEU A 36 9.83 42.06 26.14
C LEU A 36 11.02 42.31 27.05
N SER A 37 11.13 43.54 27.55
CA SER A 37 12.13 43.88 28.59
C SER A 37 11.70 43.31 29.95
N PRO A 38 12.65 43.09 30.90
CA PRO A 38 12.32 42.64 32.25
C PRO A 38 11.28 43.52 32.94
N GLY A 39 11.33 44.85 32.73
CA GLY A 39 10.36 45.79 33.28
C GLY A 39 8.95 45.61 32.72
N GLN A 40 8.81 45.27 31.43
CA GLN A 40 7.51 44.97 30.82
C GLN A 40 6.94 43.64 31.34
N ILE A 41 7.80 42.64 31.56
CA ILE A 41 7.41 41.35 32.15
C ILE A 41 6.90 41.55 33.59
N ALA A 42 7.58 42.38 34.38
CA ALA A 42 7.14 42.75 35.73
C ALA A 42 5.75 43.41 35.71
N GLN A 43 5.52 44.35 34.78
CA GLN A 43 4.24 45.06 34.66
C GLN A 43 3.08 44.16 34.20
N ILE A 44 3.33 43.18 33.33
CA ILE A 44 2.31 42.25 32.81
C ILE A 44 1.97 41.17 33.84
N CYS A 45 2.98 40.64 34.54
CA CYS A 45 2.80 39.56 35.50
C CYS A 45 2.46 40.04 36.91
N GLY A 46 2.72 41.31 37.23
CA GLY A 46 2.50 41.89 38.56
C GLY A 46 3.52 41.39 39.60
N ILE A 47 4.76 41.16 39.18
CA ILE A 47 5.82 40.51 39.96
C ILE A 47 7.00 41.44 40.23
N ASP A 48 7.86 41.05 41.18
CA ASP A 48 9.05 41.82 41.54
C ASP A 48 10.12 41.86 40.43
N SER A 49 11.04 42.82 40.54
CA SER A 49 12.13 43.00 39.57
C SER A 49 13.08 41.80 39.51
N GLY A 50 13.16 40.98 40.57
CA GLY A 50 14.05 39.82 40.61
C GLY A 50 13.47 38.61 39.87
N THR A 51 12.19 38.33 40.06
CA THR A 51 11.49 37.22 39.36
C THR A 51 11.30 37.50 37.87
N SER A 52 10.98 38.74 37.49
CA SER A 52 10.92 39.15 36.08
C SER A 52 12.25 39.02 35.35
N GLN A 53 13.36 39.32 36.03
CA GLN A 53 14.71 39.16 35.48
C GLN A 53 15.09 37.69 35.31
N ARG A 54 14.70 36.81 36.24
CA ARG A 54 14.86 35.35 36.09
C ARG A 54 14.07 34.81 34.91
N ILE A 55 12.82 35.23 34.71
CA ILE A 55 12.00 34.81 33.57
C ILE A 55 12.64 35.27 32.25
N HIS A 56 13.12 36.52 32.20
CA HIS A 56 13.84 37.04 31.05
C HIS A 56 15.14 36.27 30.76
N ASP A 57 15.90 35.90 31.79
CA ASP A 57 17.14 35.12 31.64
C ASP A 57 16.87 33.68 31.18
N VAL A 58 15.80 33.06 31.67
CA VAL A 58 15.33 31.73 31.19
C VAL A 58 14.96 31.82 29.71
N MET A 59 14.23 32.87 29.30
CA MET A 59 13.87 33.09 27.90
C MET A 59 15.09 33.39 27.02
N ALA A 60 16.07 34.14 27.52
CA ALA A 60 17.33 34.43 26.83
C ALA A 60 18.25 33.20 26.75
N SER A 61 18.20 32.29 27.73
CA SER A 61 18.99 31.05 27.74
C SER A 61 18.60 30.10 26.59
N SER A 62 17.35 30.15 26.12
CA SER A 62 16.89 29.42 24.93
C SER A 62 17.64 29.87 23.66
N VAL A 63 18.03 31.15 23.58
CA VAL A 63 18.85 31.69 22.48
C VAL A 63 20.29 31.20 22.60
N LYS A 64 20.83 31.12 23.83
CA LYS A 64 22.16 30.55 24.07
C LYS A 64 22.21 29.07 23.75
N SER A 65 21.17 28.26 23.97
CA SER A 65 21.14 26.84 23.53
C SER A 65 21.26 26.71 22.00
N SER A 66 20.61 27.60 21.24
CA SER A 66 20.72 27.63 19.77
C SER A 66 22.06 28.15 19.24
N ARG A 67 22.81 28.93 20.05
CA ARG A 67 24.12 29.50 19.68
C ARG A 67 25.32 28.75 20.29
N ALA A 68 25.17 28.13 21.45
CA ALA A 68 26.20 27.39 22.17
C ALA A 68 26.39 25.97 21.63
N SER A 69 25.37 25.40 20.98
CA SER A 69 25.51 24.21 20.14
C SER A 69 26.39 24.42 18.89
N ALA A 70 26.82 25.66 18.62
CA ALA A 70 27.75 26.00 17.54
C ALA A 70 29.20 26.25 18.00
N ALA A 71 29.50 26.34 19.30
CA ALA A 71 30.76 26.93 19.77
C ALA A 71 31.74 26.00 20.53
N SER A 72 31.40 24.75 20.88
CA SER A 72 32.42 23.85 21.48
C SER A 72 32.12 22.37 21.25
N THR A 73 32.35 21.89 20.03
CA THR A 73 32.55 20.46 19.80
C THR A 73 33.69 20.34 18.81
N GLU A 74 34.80 19.74 19.23
CA GLU A 74 35.81 19.25 18.29
C GLU A 74 35.12 18.26 17.36
N LYS A 75 34.77 18.72 16.16
CA LYS A 75 34.17 17.89 15.14
C LYS A 75 35.28 17.03 14.56
N THR A 76 35.35 15.77 14.94
CA THR A 76 36.03 14.75 14.13
C THR A 76 35.32 14.73 12.78
N ILE A 77 35.92 15.34 11.76
CA ILE A 77 35.37 15.38 10.40
C ILE A 77 35.57 13.99 9.80
N VAL A 78 34.68 13.07 10.13
CA VAL A 78 34.42 11.92 9.26
C VAL A 78 33.72 12.51 8.05
N ARG A 79 34.42 12.61 6.91
CA ARG A 79 33.80 12.89 5.61
C ARG A 79 32.83 11.76 5.30
N ARG A 80 31.60 11.88 5.77
CA ARG A 80 30.49 11.10 5.24
C ARG A 80 30.37 11.53 3.78
N ARG A 81 30.72 10.63 2.86
CA ARG A 81 30.40 10.80 1.43
C ARG A 81 28.93 11.21 1.39
N THR A 82 28.67 12.44 0.96
CA THR A 82 27.32 12.85 0.64
C THR A 82 26.93 11.99 -0.54
N VAL A 83 26.18 10.91 -0.29
CA VAL A 83 25.47 10.21 -1.34
C VAL A 83 24.62 11.30 -1.96
N SER A 84 24.94 11.67 -3.20
CA SER A 84 24.15 12.61 -3.98
C SER A 84 22.71 12.19 -3.79
N ARG A 85 21.86 13.07 -3.24
CA ARG A 85 20.42 12.82 -3.18
C ARG A 85 20.02 12.43 -4.59
N ALA A 86 19.80 11.14 -4.81
CA ALA A 86 19.38 10.64 -6.09
C ALA A 86 18.16 11.49 -6.42
N ARG A 87 18.23 12.21 -7.55
CA ARG A 87 17.11 12.93 -8.14
C ARG A 87 15.93 11.97 -7.96
N ARG A 88 14.88 12.37 -7.24
CA ARG A 88 13.66 11.55 -7.12
C ARG A 88 13.22 11.32 -8.57
N THR A 89 13.60 10.18 -9.12
CA THR A 89 13.15 9.75 -10.42
C THR A 89 11.66 9.65 -10.23
N LYS A 90 10.89 10.43 -10.98
CA LYS A 90 9.47 10.17 -11.10
C LYS A 90 9.39 8.74 -11.60
N LYS A 91 9.12 7.79 -10.71
CA LYS A 91 8.65 6.45 -11.07
C LYS A 91 7.22 6.61 -11.60
N SER A 92 7.04 7.36 -12.69
CA SER A 92 5.95 7.05 -13.59
C SER A 92 6.41 5.77 -14.26
N LEU A 93 5.83 4.63 -13.89
CA LEU A 93 5.97 3.46 -14.73
C LEU A 93 5.53 3.90 -16.14
N PRO A 94 6.31 3.60 -17.19
CA PRO A 94 5.82 3.80 -18.54
C PRO A 94 4.48 3.05 -18.65
N LEU A 95 3.49 3.71 -19.26
CA LEU A 95 2.23 3.04 -19.57
C LEU A 95 2.61 1.81 -20.41
N GLN A 96 2.23 0.62 -19.96
CA GLN A 96 2.51 -0.59 -20.74
C GLN A 96 1.80 -0.47 -22.08
N ASP A 97 2.54 -0.63 -23.17
CA ASP A 97 1.96 -0.64 -24.50
C ASP A 97 1.01 -1.83 -24.65
N TYR A 98 -0.17 -1.57 -25.19
CA TYR A 98 -1.20 -2.58 -25.33
C TYR A 98 -0.86 -3.54 -26.47
N ASP A 99 -0.28 -4.69 -26.13
CA ASP A 99 -0.02 -5.76 -27.09
C ASP A 99 -1.31 -6.51 -27.45
N TYR A 100 -1.86 -6.17 -28.62
CA TYR A 100 -3.06 -6.78 -29.17
C TYR A 100 -2.86 -8.27 -29.46
N GLU A 101 -1.69 -8.69 -29.95
CA GLU A 101 -1.46 -10.07 -30.38
C GLU A 101 -1.45 -11.05 -29.21
N THR A 102 -0.74 -10.69 -28.13
CA THR A 102 -0.72 -11.52 -26.91
C THR A 102 -2.12 -11.63 -26.32
N LYS A 103 -2.91 -10.55 -26.35
CA LYS A 103 -4.27 -10.58 -25.84
C LYS A 103 -5.23 -11.38 -26.72
N MET A 104 -5.06 -11.36 -28.04
CA MET A 104 -5.82 -12.24 -28.94
C MET A 104 -5.49 -13.71 -28.67
N LYS A 105 -4.22 -14.07 -28.48
CA LYS A 105 -3.83 -15.42 -28.08
C LYS A 105 -4.45 -15.82 -26.74
N GLN A 106 -4.55 -14.90 -25.78
CA GLN A 106 -5.24 -15.15 -24.51
C GLN A 106 -6.75 -15.35 -24.67
N LEU A 107 -7.41 -14.64 -25.60
CA LEU A 107 -8.84 -14.81 -25.86
C LEU A 107 -9.17 -16.19 -26.44
N PHE A 108 -8.30 -16.70 -27.32
CA PHE A 108 -8.39 -18.06 -27.88
C PHE A 108 -7.78 -19.14 -26.98
N ARG A 109 -7.25 -18.76 -25.81
CA ARG A 109 -6.75 -19.73 -24.84
C ARG A 109 -7.91 -20.60 -24.36
N ASP A 110 -7.69 -21.92 -24.47
CA ASP A 110 -8.63 -22.98 -24.08
C ASP A 110 -9.89 -23.06 -24.97
N VAL A 111 -9.83 -22.57 -26.22
CA VAL A 111 -10.89 -22.74 -27.23
C VAL A 111 -10.43 -23.73 -28.28
N ASP A 112 -11.17 -24.85 -28.43
CA ASP A 112 -10.92 -25.84 -29.47
C ASP A 112 -11.44 -25.32 -30.82
N SER A 113 -10.67 -24.47 -31.48
CA SER A 113 -11.04 -23.85 -32.77
C SER A 113 -11.21 -24.84 -33.92
N ASP A 114 -10.65 -26.03 -33.78
CA ASP A 114 -10.55 -27.06 -34.82
C ASP A 114 -11.71 -28.06 -34.76
N ASP A 115 -12.58 -27.95 -33.75
CA ASP A 115 -13.73 -28.83 -33.61
C ASP A 115 -14.75 -28.62 -34.75
N GLU A 116 -15.15 -29.74 -35.39
CA GLU A 116 -16.15 -29.72 -36.48
C GLU A 116 -17.47 -29.02 -36.04
N MET A 117 -17.86 -29.20 -34.78
CA MET A 117 -19.05 -28.59 -34.20
C MET A 117 -18.88 -27.07 -33.98
N PHE A 118 -17.68 -26.65 -33.59
CA PHE A 118 -17.35 -25.24 -33.42
C PHE A 118 -17.38 -24.50 -34.76
N ILE A 119 -16.83 -25.10 -35.81
CA ILE A 119 -16.84 -24.54 -37.18
C ILE A 119 -18.28 -24.41 -37.69
N GLN A 120 -19.13 -25.41 -37.45
CA GLN A 120 -20.54 -25.37 -37.86
C GLN A 120 -21.33 -24.29 -37.12
N LEU A 121 -21.14 -24.16 -35.80
CA LEU A 121 -21.80 -23.13 -35.01
C LEU A 121 -21.27 -21.73 -35.34
N LYS A 122 -19.96 -21.58 -35.60
CA LYS A 122 -19.37 -20.32 -36.03
C LYS A 122 -19.94 -19.85 -37.37
N LYS A 123 -20.01 -20.74 -38.36
CA LYS A 123 -20.64 -20.43 -39.66
C LYS A 123 -22.11 -20.03 -39.49
N ALA A 124 -22.86 -20.78 -38.69
CA ALA A 124 -24.26 -20.44 -38.43
C ALA A 124 -24.43 -19.14 -37.62
N ALA A 125 -23.44 -18.73 -36.82
CA ALA A 125 -23.44 -17.46 -36.10
C ALA A 125 -23.14 -16.28 -37.03
N GLU A 126 -22.22 -16.47 -37.98
CA GLU A 126 -21.91 -15.52 -39.05
C GLU A 126 -23.13 -15.33 -39.97
N GLU A 127 -23.82 -16.41 -40.36
CA GLU A 127 -25.06 -16.35 -41.15
C GLU A 127 -26.20 -15.62 -40.41
N SER A 128 -26.35 -15.85 -39.11
CA SER A 128 -27.37 -15.18 -38.29
C SER A 128 -26.95 -13.76 -37.84
N GLY A 129 -25.78 -13.25 -38.26
CA GLY A 129 -25.28 -11.92 -37.89
C GLY A 129 -25.18 -11.69 -36.38
N SER A 130 -25.01 -12.76 -35.58
CA SER A 130 -25.07 -12.69 -34.13
C SER A 130 -23.69 -12.40 -33.54
N ASN A 131 -23.60 -11.36 -32.70
CA ASN A 131 -22.35 -10.92 -32.03
C ASN A 131 -21.97 -11.82 -30.83
N LEU A 132 -21.94 -13.14 -31.04
CA LEU A 132 -21.51 -14.11 -30.04
C LEU A 132 -19.98 -14.16 -29.97
N THR A 133 -19.42 -14.14 -28.76
CA THR A 133 -17.97 -14.29 -28.60
C THR A 133 -17.52 -15.73 -28.87
N PRO A 134 -16.28 -15.96 -29.35
CA PRO A 134 -15.78 -17.31 -29.59
C PRO A 134 -15.88 -18.24 -28.35
N ARG A 135 -15.73 -17.69 -27.14
CA ARG A 135 -15.89 -18.44 -25.89
C ARG A 135 -17.34 -18.86 -25.61
N MET A 136 -18.32 -18.04 -25.98
CA MET A 136 -19.73 -18.44 -25.86
C MET A 136 -20.04 -19.59 -26.81
N ILE A 137 -19.47 -19.58 -28.02
CA ILE A 137 -19.63 -20.68 -28.97
C ILE A 137 -19.00 -21.97 -28.41
N ASP A 138 -17.80 -21.88 -27.85
CA ASP A 138 -17.13 -23.02 -27.20
C ASP A 138 -17.95 -23.58 -26.02
N GLN A 139 -18.49 -22.72 -25.16
CA GLN A 139 -19.38 -23.14 -24.07
C GLN A 139 -20.65 -23.84 -24.59
N LEU A 140 -21.20 -23.41 -25.73
CA LEU A 140 -22.33 -24.11 -26.36
C LEU A 140 -21.91 -25.50 -26.86
N VAL A 141 -20.72 -25.64 -27.45
CA VAL A 141 -20.16 -26.94 -27.87
C VAL A 141 -19.96 -27.86 -26.66
N GLN A 142 -19.35 -27.36 -25.58
CA GLN A 142 -19.16 -28.12 -24.34
C GLN A 142 -20.50 -28.55 -23.73
N GLY A 143 -21.51 -27.66 -23.75
CA GLY A 143 -22.87 -27.94 -23.30
C GLY A 143 -23.61 -28.98 -24.17
N LEU A 144 -23.30 -29.08 -25.46
CA LEU A 144 -23.82 -30.13 -26.34
C LEU A 144 -23.11 -31.47 -26.11
N ARG A 145 -21.79 -31.44 -25.88
CA ARG A 145 -20.99 -32.62 -25.54
C ARG A 145 -21.45 -33.24 -24.22
N SER A 146 -21.70 -32.46 -23.18
CA SER A 146 -22.20 -32.96 -21.90
C SER A 146 -23.59 -33.59 -22.00
N ARG A 147 -24.39 -33.17 -22.99
CA ARG A 147 -25.70 -33.76 -23.33
C ARG A 147 -25.60 -34.98 -24.25
N GLY A 148 -24.39 -35.38 -24.67
CA GLY A 148 -24.14 -36.57 -25.48
C GLY A 148 -24.28 -36.38 -26.99
N GLU A 149 -24.44 -35.15 -27.48
CA GLU A 149 -24.61 -34.85 -28.90
C GLU A 149 -23.24 -34.77 -29.59
N LYS A 150 -22.93 -35.73 -30.47
CA LYS A 150 -21.64 -35.78 -31.20
C LYS A 150 -21.63 -35.01 -32.51
N LYS A 151 -22.80 -34.75 -33.11
CA LYS A 151 -22.96 -34.02 -34.37
C LYS A 151 -24.21 -33.15 -34.33
N VAL A 152 -24.13 -31.94 -34.87
CA VAL A 152 -25.27 -31.01 -34.94
C VAL A 152 -25.68 -30.84 -36.39
N THR A 153 -26.96 -31.07 -36.69
CA THR A 153 -27.52 -30.74 -38.01
C THR A 153 -27.58 -29.22 -38.18
N ALA A 154 -27.36 -28.70 -39.40
CA ALA A 154 -27.40 -27.26 -39.68
C ALA A 154 -28.68 -26.56 -39.18
N ALA A 155 -29.84 -27.21 -39.27
CA ALA A 155 -31.10 -26.69 -38.75
C ALA A 155 -31.13 -26.58 -37.21
N LYS A 156 -30.52 -27.55 -36.50
CA LYS A 156 -30.39 -27.55 -35.04
C LYS A 156 -29.38 -26.49 -34.59
N ALA A 157 -28.29 -26.32 -35.33
CA ALA A 157 -27.30 -25.26 -35.10
C ALA A 157 -27.94 -23.86 -35.19
N LYS A 158 -28.73 -23.58 -36.25
CA LYS A 158 -29.45 -22.31 -36.39
C LYS A 158 -30.42 -22.06 -35.23
N LYS A 159 -31.18 -23.08 -34.80
CA LYS A 159 -32.09 -22.95 -33.64
C LYS A 159 -31.33 -22.63 -32.35
N ILE A 160 -30.22 -23.31 -32.09
CA ILE A 160 -29.39 -23.08 -30.90
C ILE A 160 -28.86 -21.66 -30.88
N ILE A 161 -28.36 -21.17 -32.02
CA ILE A 161 -27.80 -19.83 -32.13
C ILE A 161 -28.88 -18.77 -32.01
N ASN A 162 -30.04 -18.96 -32.63
CA ASN A 162 -31.16 -18.03 -32.47
C ASN A 162 -31.65 -17.97 -31.02
N SER A 163 -31.75 -19.13 -30.34
CA SER A 163 -32.09 -19.17 -28.92
C SER A 163 -31.02 -18.49 -28.06
N ALA A 164 -29.73 -18.73 -28.33
CA ALA A 164 -28.63 -18.10 -27.62
C ALA A 164 -28.60 -16.58 -27.85
N SER A 165 -28.89 -16.13 -29.06
CA SER A 165 -29.00 -14.71 -29.42
C SER A 165 -30.17 -14.03 -28.69
N ASN A 166 -31.32 -14.71 -28.58
CA ASN A 166 -32.45 -14.21 -27.79
C ASN A 166 -32.08 -14.07 -26.31
N PHE A 167 -31.53 -15.12 -25.68
CA PHE A 167 -31.07 -15.04 -24.29
C PHE A 167 -30.00 -13.96 -24.08
N TYR A 168 -29.10 -13.78 -25.05
CA TYR A 168 -28.10 -12.72 -24.99
C TYR A 168 -28.74 -11.34 -25.04
N ASN A 169 -29.76 -11.13 -25.88
CA ASN A 169 -30.48 -9.87 -25.96
C ASN A 169 -31.29 -9.58 -24.69
N ASP A 170 -31.93 -10.60 -24.13
CA ASP A 170 -32.70 -10.49 -22.88
C ASP A 170 -31.81 -10.23 -21.66
N ALA A 171 -30.58 -10.77 -21.66
CA ALA A 171 -29.60 -10.59 -20.58
C ALA A 171 -28.87 -9.24 -20.62
N LYS A 172 -29.14 -8.37 -21.60
CA LYS A 172 -28.56 -7.03 -21.65
C LYS A 172 -29.13 -6.17 -20.53
N ALA A 173 -28.26 -5.41 -19.87
CA ALA A 173 -28.70 -4.41 -18.89
C ALA A 173 -29.62 -3.38 -19.55
N VAL A 174 -30.68 -2.99 -18.85
CA VAL A 174 -31.65 -2.02 -19.37
C VAL A 174 -30.98 -0.63 -19.42
N PRO A 175 -31.06 0.09 -20.55
CA PRO A 175 -30.54 1.46 -20.61
C PRO A 175 -31.16 2.34 -19.53
N HIS A 176 -30.36 3.22 -18.92
CA HIS A 176 -30.75 4.14 -17.84
C HIS A 176 -31.02 3.50 -16.47
N GLU A 177 -30.66 2.23 -16.27
CA GLU A 177 -30.66 1.63 -14.94
C GLU A 177 -29.60 2.29 -14.04
N ALA A 178 -29.91 2.46 -12.75
CA ALA A 178 -29.02 3.06 -11.75
C ALA A 178 -27.92 2.10 -11.29
N VAL A 179 -27.11 1.60 -12.24
CA VAL A 179 -26.07 0.59 -12.02
C VAL A 179 -25.07 0.99 -10.93
N GLY A 180 -24.79 2.28 -10.74
CA GLY A 180 -23.90 2.77 -9.69
C GLY A 180 -24.43 2.51 -8.27
N ILE A 181 -25.74 2.68 -8.06
CA ILE A 181 -26.38 2.46 -6.75
C ILE A 181 -26.48 0.95 -6.49
N THR A 182 -26.95 0.19 -7.48
CA THR A 182 -27.10 -1.27 -7.37
C THR A 182 -25.75 -1.93 -7.09
N THR A 183 -24.70 -1.55 -7.83
CA THR A 183 -23.34 -2.10 -7.61
C THR A 183 -22.77 -1.72 -6.24
N ALA A 184 -22.96 -0.47 -5.79
CA ALA A 184 -22.51 -0.02 -4.47
C ALA A 184 -23.19 -0.80 -3.33
N GLN A 185 -24.49 -1.05 -3.46
CA GLN A 185 -25.23 -1.87 -2.48
C GLN A 185 -24.78 -3.32 -2.51
N SER A 186 -24.69 -3.95 -3.71
CA SER A 186 -24.31 -5.35 -3.84
C SER A 186 -22.89 -5.67 -3.33
N ILE A 187 -21.95 -4.72 -3.43
CA ILE A 187 -20.60 -4.90 -2.85
C ILE A 187 -20.55 -4.58 -1.35
N GLY A 188 -21.37 -3.64 -0.87
CA GLY A 188 -21.37 -3.18 0.52
C GLY A 188 -22.15 -4.07 1.48
N GLU A 189 -23.27 -4.65 1.03
CA GLU A 189 -24.12 -5.54 1.83
C GLU A 189 -23.37 -6.73 2.46
N PRO A 190 -22.58 -7.52 1.70
CA PRO A 190 -21.81 -8.63 2.27
C PRO A 190 -20.72 -8.16 3.23
N GLY A 191 -20.29 -6.89 3.15
CA GLY A 191 -19.31 -6.31 4.07
C GLY A 191 -19.77 -6.34 5.53
N THR A 192 -21.08 -6.21 5.78
CA THR A 192 -21.66 -6.30 7.12
C THR A 192 -21.71 -7.73 7.65
N GLN A 193 -21.77 -8.72 6.75
CA GLN A 193 -21.73 -10.15 7.07
C GLN A 193 -20.30 -10.68 7.23
N MET A 194 -19.30 -9.90 6.82
CA MET A 194 -17.89 -10.29 6.82
C MET A 194 -17.20 -10.06 8.17
N THR A 195 -17.87 -10.43 9.27
CA THR A 195 -17.39 -10.09 10.63
C THR A 195 -16.43 -11.12 11.21
N MET A 196 -16.61 -12.43 10.99
CA MET A 196 -15.73 -13.46 11.57
C MET A 196 -15.67 -14.76 10.74
N ARG A 197 -14.81 -14.84 9.71
CA ARG A 197 -14.29 -16.15 9.28
C ARG A 197 -13.08 -16.49 10.15
N THR A 198 -13.23 -17.47 11.02
CA THR A 198 -12.24 -17.86 12.03
C THR A 198 -11.02 -18.56 11.40
N PHE A 199 -9.93 -17.81 11.29
CA PHE A 199 -8.50 -18.07 11.50
C PHE A 199 -7.89 -19.49 11.68
N HIS A 200 -8.56 -20.58 11.32
CA HIS A 200 -7.93 -21.91 11.37
C HIS A 200 -7.83 -22.48 9.96
N TYR A 201 -6.99 -21.86 9.14
CA TYR A 201 -6.49 -22.53 7.93
C TYR A 201 -5.39 -23.51 8.36
N ALA A 202 -5.71 -24.79 8.33
CA ALA A 202 -4.71 -25.84 8.46
C ALA A 202 -3.94 -25.94 7.14
N GLY A 203 -2.69 -25.45 7.11
CA GLY A 203 -1.79 -25.63 5.98
C GLY A 203 -0.91 -24.42 5.69
N VAL A 204 0.39 -24.66 5.67
CA VAL A 204 1.52 -23.85 5.15
C VAL A 204 1.35 -22.33 5.26
N ALA A 205 2.08 -21.75 6.23
CA ALA A 205 2.56 -20.37 6.44
C ALA A 205 2.21 -19.25 5.42
N THR A 206 0.98 -19.21 4.92
CA THR A 206 0.45 -18.11 4.15
C THR A 206 -0.05 -17.09 5.16
N VAL A 207 0.88 -16.22 5.55
CA VAL A 207 0.72 -14.93 6.23
C VAL A 207 -0.73 -14.59 6.56
N ASN A 208 -1.09 -14.67 7.85
CA ASN A 208 -2.36 -14.25 8.48
C ASN A 208 -3.30 -13.44 7.54
N VAL A 209 -4.14 -14.16 6.77
CA VAL A 209 -5.07 -13.61 5.78
C VAL A 209 -6.36 -13.18 6.45
N THR A 210 -6.31 -12.19 7.34
CA THR A 210 -7.53 -11.70 8.03
C THR A 210 -7.76 -10.22 7.89
N GLN A 211 -7.36 -9.71 6.75
CA GLN A 211 -7.76 -8.38 6.33
C GLN A 211 -8.96 -8.43 5.40
N GLY A 212 -9.96 -9.29 5.61
CA GLY A 212 -11.10 -9.40 4.67
C GLY A 212 -11.73 -8.04 4.33
N LEU A 213 -12.48 -7.48 5.27
CA LEU A 213 -13.07 -6.15 5.12
C LEU A 213 -12.02 -5.02 5.16
N PRO A 214 -11.01 -5.02 6.06
CA PRO A 214 -9.98 -3.97 6.07
C PRO A 214 -9.25 -3.81 4.73
N ARG A 215 -8.95 -4.91 4.03
CA ARG A 215 -8.25 -4.87 2.73
C ARG A 215 -9.11 -4.25 1.63
N ILE A 216 -10.41 -4.56 1.61
CA ILE A 216 -11.34 -3.97 0.63
C ILE A 216 -11.36 -2.44 0.82
N ILE A 217 -11.42 -1.97 2.07
CA ILE A 217 -11.36 -0.54 2.39
C ILE A 217 -10.05 0.08 1.90
N GLU A 218 -8.89 -0.55 2.15
CA GLU A 218 -7.60 -0.02 1.68
C GLU A 218 -7.52 0.15 0.15
N ILE A 219 -8.10 -0.81 -0.60
CA ILE A 219 -8.10 -0.80 -2.06
C ILE A 219 -9.02 0.30 -2.59
N VAL A 220 -10.23 0.41 -2.04
CA VAL A 220 -11.22 1.42 -2.46
C VAL A 220 -10.75 2.84 -2.12
N ASP A 221 -10.13 3.03 -0.95
CA ASP A 221 -9.56 4.32 -0.53
C ASP A 221 -8.26 4.69 -1.25
N ALA A 222 -7.73 3.80 -2.11
CA ALA A 222 -6.46 3.96 -2.80
C ALA A 222 -5.31 4.36 -1.85
N ARG A 223 -5.20 3.67 -0.70
CA ARG A 223 -4.15 3.97 0.29
C ARG A 223 -2.76 3.79 -0.31
N LYS A 224 -1.89 4.76 -0.06
CA LYS A 224 -0.53 4.79 -0.60
C LYS A 224 0.34 3.60 -0.14
N VAL A 225 0.18 3.16 1.11
CA VAL A 225 0.89 2.02 1.69
C VAL A 225 -0.14 1.14 2.39
N PRO A 226 -0.34 -0.12 1.94
CA PRO A 226 -1.23 -1.05 2.62
C PRO A 226 -0.58 -1.60 3.90
N GLN A 227 -1.38 -2.06 4.86
CA GLN A 227 -0.86 -2.52 6.15
C GLN A 227 -0.04 -3.82 6.04
N THR A 228 -0.44 -4.75 5.18
CA THR A 228 0.33 -5.99 4.91
C THR A 228 0.56 -6.15 3.41
N PRO A 229 1.61 -5.53 2.85
CA PRO A 229 1.98 -5.75 1.45
C PRO A 229 2.54 -7.16 1.27
N THR A 230 2.03 -7.88 0.29
CA THR A 230 2.54 -9.19 -0.13
C THR A 230 2.98 -9.15 -1.59
N MET A 231 4.01 -9.91 -1.93
CA MET A 231 4.54 -10.00 -3.28
C MET A 231 4.67 -11.46 -3.69
N ILE A 232 4.14 -11.80 -4.86
CA ILE A 232 4.35 -13.10 -5.49
C ILE A 232 5.43 -12.92 -6.55
N ILE A 233 6.58 -13.53 -6.32
CA ILE A 233 7.73 -13.44 -7.23
C ILE A 233 7.71 -14.67 -8.14
N TYR A 234 7.39 -14.45 -9.41
CA TYR A 234 7.49 -15.49 -10.43
C TYR A 234 8.92 -15.54 -10.98
N MET A 235 9.42 -16.75 -11.20
CA MET A 235 10.74 -16.98 -11.77
C MET A 235 10.57 -17.48 -13.20
N ASP A 236 10.87 -16.60 -14.15
CA ASP A 236 10.79 -16.90 -15.59
C ASP A 236 12.15 -17.31 -16.18
N GLU A 237 13.22 -17.20 -15.39
CA GLU A 237 14.57 -17.53 -15.85
C GLU A 237 14.76 -19.04 -16.07
N LYS A 238 15.39 -19.35 -17.20
CA LYS A 238 15.86 -20.69 -17.55
C LYS A 238 17.34 -20.78 -17.22
N ASN A 239 17.76 -21.88 -16.62
CA ASN A 239 19.18 -22.16 -16.38
C ASN A 239 19.95 -22.23 -17.71
N SER A 240 21.28 -22.16 -17.68
CA SER A 240 22.15 -22.36 -18.86
C SER A 240 21.95 -23.71 -19.59
N LYS A 241 21.13 -24.61 -19.03
CA LYS A 241 20.71 -25.91 -19.60
C LYS A 241 19.24 -25.94 -20.06
N GLY A 242 18.58 -24.78 -20.20
CA GLY A 242 17.21 -24.66 -20.71
C GLY A 242 16.08 -25.12 -19.76
N LYS A 243 16.40 -25.58 -18.54
CA LYS A 243 15.42 -25.99 -17.52
C LYS A 243 14.93 -24.77 -16.70
N PRO A 244 13.64 -24.70 -16.30
CA PRO A 244 13.15 -23.62 -15.45
C PRO A 244 13.89 -23.58 -14.11
N LEU A 245 14.32 -22.40 -13.64
CA LEU A 245 14.99 -22.26 -12.32
C LEU A 245 14.10 -22.71 -11.16
N ARG A 246 12.78 -22.71 -11.35
CA ARG A 246 11.77 -23.12 -10.36
C ARG A 246 11.98 -24.53 -9.79
N THR A 247 12.68 -25.40 -10.52
CA THR A 247 12.91 -26.79 -10.10
C THR A 247 14.13 -26.96 -9.18
N ASN A 248 15.02 -25.96 -9.09
CA ASN A 248 16.23 -26.06 -8.28
C ASN A 248 16.09 -25.27 -6.97
N GLU A 249 15.76 -25.99 -5.90
CA GLU A 249 15.53 -25.42 -4.56
C GLU A 249 16.72 -24.58 -4.03
N LYS A 250 17.96 -24.98 -4.33
CA LYS A 250 19.15 -24.27 -3.83
C LYS A 250 19.26 -22.85 -4.39
N LEU A 251 19.10 -22.71 -5.71
CA LEU A 251 19.14 -21.40 -6.37
C LEU A 251 17.98 -20.50 -5.93
N VAL A 252 16.81 -21.08 -5.70
CA VAL A 252 15.64 -20.37 -5.18
C VAL A 252 15.91 -19.84 -3.77
N ARG A 253 16.53 -20.65 -2.91
CA ARG A 253 16.91 -20.25 -1.55
C ARG A 253 17.95 -19.14 -1.55
N ASP A 254 18.97 -19.24 -2.40
CA ASP A 254 20.01 -18.21 -2.52
C ASP A 254 19.42 -16.88 -3.01
N LEU A 255 18.51 -16.93 -3.98
CA LEU A 255 17.78 -15.74 -4.45
C LEU A 255 16.88 -15.17 -3.35
N ALA A 256 16.16 -16.01 -2.61
CA ALA A 256 15.33 -15.57 -1.49
C ALA A 256 16.17 -14.84 -0.43
N ALA A 257 17.32 -15.41 -0.05
CA ALA A 257 18.26 -14.78 0.87
C ALA A 257 18.82 -13.44 0.36
N SER A 258 18.97 -13.28 -0.96
CA SER A 258 19.42 -12.01 -1.55
C SER A 258 18.37 -10.89 -1.50
N ILE A 259 17.08 -11.26 -1.42
CA ILE A 259 15.95 -10.31 -1.37
C ILE A 259 15.59 -9.99 0.08
N GLU A 260 15.78 -10.95 0.98
CA GLU A 260 15.59 -10.77 2.41
C GLU A 260 16.56 -9.73 2.96
N THR A 261 16.02 -8.73 3.67
CA THR A 261 16.83 -7.69 4.31
C THR A 261 16.86 -7.96 5.81
N THR A 262 17.98 -8.48 6.29
CA THR A 262 18.21 -8.74 7.71
C THR A 262 18.98 -7.57 8.34
N THR A 263 18.48 -7.05 9.45
CA THR A 263 19.14 -5.97 10.20
C THR A 263 19.88 -6.52 11.42
N ALA A 264 20.76 -5.71 12.02
CA ALA A 264 21.50 -6.11 13.23
C ALA A 264 20.59 -6.48 14.41
N ILE A 265 19.37 -5.94 14.45
CA ILE A 265 18.37 -6.21 15.49
C ILE A 265 17.80 -7.63 15.34
N ASP A 266 17.75 -8.16 14.11
CA ASP A 266 17.20 -9.49 13.84
C ASP A 266 18.19 -10.61 14.23
N ILE A 267 19.49 -10.30 14.18
CA ILE A 267 20.59 -11.26 14.42
C ILE A 267 21.25 -11.15 15.79
N ALA A 268 21.11 -10.01 16.49
CA ALA A 268 21.85 -9.74 17.72
C ALA A 268 21.00 -9.07 18.80
N THR A 269 21.17 -9.53 20.04
CA THR A 269 20.69 -8.81 21.22
C THR A 269 21.66 -7.68 21.53
N ILE A 270 21.14 -6.46 21.67
CA ILE A 270 21.93 -5.25 21.89
C ILE A 270 21.85 -4.88 23.38
N ASP A 271 22.95 -5.08 24.10
CA ASP A 271 23.11 -4.60 25.47
C ASP A 271 23.95 -3.32 25.47
N VAL A 272 23.50 -2.29 26.20
CA VAL A 272 24.22 -1.01 26.31
C VAL A 272 24.71 -0.83 27.74
N ASP A 273 26.03 -0.85 27.92
CA ASP A 273 26.66 -0.50 29.20
C ASP A 273 27.01 0.99 29.20
N VAL A 274 26.28 1.75 30.01
CA VAL A 274 26.42 3.20 30.15
C VAL A 274 27.65 3.57 30.97
N ALA A 275 28.06 2.73 31.92
CA ALA A 275 29.20 3.01 32.81
C ALA A 275 30.53 2.94 32.03
N GLN A 276 30.65 1.93 31.17
CA GLN A 276 31.83 1.73 30.33
C GLN A 276 31.71 2.37 28.93
N ARG A 277 30.54 2.92 28.59
CA ARG A 277 30.20 3.49 27.26
C ARG A 277 30.42 2.52 26.10
N ASN A 278 30.11 1.24 26.32
CA ASN A 278 30.24 0.19 25.31
C ASN A 278 28.88 -0.40 24.94
N ILE A 279 28.77 -0.89 23.70
CA ILE A 279 27.60 -1.63 23.22
C ILE A 279 28.06 -3.07 22.99
N LEU A 280 27.42 -4.01 23.67
CA LEU A 280 27.70 -5.43 23.57
C LEU A 280 26.61 -6.06 22.69
N LEU A 281 27.05 -6.64 21.56
CA LEU A 281 26.17 -7.34 20.62
C LEU A 281 26.33 -8.83 20.85
N GLN A 282 25.33 -9.48 21.43
CA GLN A 282 25.29 -10.93 21.56
C GLN A 282 24.64 -11.51 20.31
N LEU A 283 25.45 -12.13 19.45
CA LEU A 283 24.98 -12.74 18.21
C LEU A 283 24.20 -14.03 18.50
N ASN A 284 23.03 -14.18 17.87
CA ASN A 284 22.26 -15.40 17.92
C ASN A 284 22.54 -16.25 16.68
N ASN A 285 23.33 -17.32 16.83
CA ASN A 285 23.71 -18.22 15.74
C ASN A 285 22.52 -18.92 15.03
N LYS A 286 21.32 -18.91 15.61
CA LYS A 286 20.12 -19.46 14.96
C LYS A 286 19.48 -18.53 13.93
N ASN A 287 19.77 -17.24 14.02
CA ASN A 287 19.21 -16.20 13.15
C ASN A 287 20.20 -15.74 12.07
N MET A 288 21.41 -16.34 12.04
CA MET A 288 22.42 -16.20 10.99
C MET A 288 22.30 -17.34 9.98
#